data_AF-A0A819U0A0-F1
#
_entry.id   AF-A0A819U0A0-F1
#
_cell.length_a   1.000
_cell.length_b   1.000
_cell.length_c   1.000
_cell.angle_alpha   90.00
_cell.angle_beta   90.00
_cell.angle_gamma   90.00
#
_symmetry.space_group_name_H-M   'P 1'
#
loop_
_entity.id
_entity.type
_entity.pdbx_description
1 polymer ?
#
loop_
_entity_poly.entity_id
_entity_poly.type
_entity_poly.pdbx_seq_one_letter_code
_entity_poly.pdbx_strand_id
1 'polypeptide(L)'
;MATASSTTNEEVLKRCEIEDCQRISATLCHHCNKNVCRRHFVEHADQLVQELHPLADRINELGEKISSFGVKECKQKLLDKLIQWHDETIKNINDLYEMKKEKLDLLFEENKEIFTSRANGHLKIVDTLKNETTTFIKEDDVTSEQLKILKQKLHELEDDVKKTPTNLIRCDIKPLLINYASVLIYSTTDNDMYGGTLLCTDHQLILNDFYGNAIQKWELIYKATIDGFHSEDFHRCSDDRGPTMTIIQSKNGNYLFGGYTEISWTCDNTYKKDPNAFLFTLRNPHDVQPTKFTLKSKTDLAVGHAKTTGPYFGGVIKDKEHFTDIRI
;
A
#
# COMPACT_ATOMS: atom_id res chain seq x y z
N MET A 1 -68.38 81.71 29.81
CA MET A 1 -67.22 80.88 30.19
C MET A 1 -67.34 79.53 29.51
N ALA A 2 -66.67 79.35 28.38
CA ALA A 2 -66.42 78.05 27.77
C ALA A 2 -65.08 78.20 27.03
N THR A 3 -64.06 77.60 27.61
CA THR A 3 -62.69 77.56 27.10
C THR A 3 -62.62 76.64 25.89
N ALA A 4 -62.30 77.19 24.73
CA ALA A 4 -61.90 76.43 23.56
C ALA A 4 -60.47 75.91 23.78
N SER A 5 -60.30 74.58 23.88
CA SER A 5 -59.00 73.93 23.72
C SER A 5 -58.78 73.66 22.24
N SER A 6 -57.94 74.48 21.61
CA SER A 6 -57.36 74.17 20.30
C SER A 6 -56.12 73.30 20.52
N THR A 7 -56.22 72.00 20.28
CA THR A 7 -55.07 71.12 20.16
C THR A 7 -54.45 71.30 18.77
N THR A 8 -53.37 72.08 18.68
CA THR A 8 -52.48 72.10 17.52
C THR A 8 -51.60 70.86 17.57
N ASN A 9 -51.86 69.88 16.70
CA ASN A 9 -50.96 68.77 16.42
C ASN A 9 -49.76 69.31 15.63
N GLU A 10 -48.64 69.60 16.29
CA GLU A 10 -47.34 69.70 15.61
C GLU A 10 -46.82 68.28 15.37
N GLU A 11 -46.96 67.77 14.14
CA GLU A 11 -46.24 66.58 13.71
C GLU A 11 -44.74 66.90 13.73
N VAL A 12 -44.02 66.33 14.72
CA VAL A 12 -42.56 66.42 14.80
C VAL A 12 -41.96 65.68 13.61
N LEU A 13 -41.60 66.43 12.57
CA LEU A 13 -40.92 65.91 11.39
C LEU A 13 -39.56 65.32 11.79
N LYS A 14 -39.44 63.99 11.73
CA LYS A 14 -38.20 63.26 12.04
C LYS A 14 -37.11 63.65 11.03
N ARG A 15 -35.88 63.87 11.48
CA ARG A 15 -34.73 64.15 10.59
C ARG A 15 -34.08 62.87 10.10
N CYS A 16 -33.31 62.99 9.02
CA CYS A 16 -32.45 61.93 8.52
C CYS A 16 -31.36 61.59 9.55
N GLU A 17 -31.17 60.31 9.83
CA GLU A 17 -30.22 59.78 10.82
C GLU A 17 -28.88 59.35 10.18
N ILE A 18 -28.57 59.88 9.00
CA ILE A 18 -27.28 59.72 8.32
C ILE A 18 -26.42 60.92 8.70
N GLU A 19 -25.14 60.68 9.03
CA GLU A 19 -24.19 61.71 9.43
C GLU A 19 -24.15 62.86 8.39
N ASP A 20 -24.02 64.09 8.90
CA ASP A 20 -24.02 65.34 8.12
C ASP A 20 -25.27 65.61 7.26
N CYS A 21 -26.39 64.91 7.51
CA CYS A 21 -27.66 65.16 6.83
C CYS A 21 -28.62 66.04 7.62
N GLN A 22 -28.95 67.21 7.08
CA GLN A 22 -29.95 68.11 7.70
C GLN A 22 -31.37 67.94 7.14
N ARG A 23 -31.60 66.98 6.23
CA ARG A 23 -32.89 66.78 5.55
C ARG A 23 -33.91 66.09 6.46
N ILE A 24 -35.19 66.33 6.20
CA ILE A 24 -36.29 65.60 6.84
C ILE A 24 -36.31 64.16 6.32
N SER A 25 -36.55 63.21 7.21
CA SER A 25 -36.72 61.81 6.88
C SER A 25 -37.93 61.64 5.98
N ALA A 26 -37.78 60.86 4.91
CA ALA A 26 -38.89 60.51 4.02
C ALA A 26 -39.47 59.13 4.36
N THR A 27 -38.66 58.24 4.95
CA THR A 27 -39.05 56.86 5.27
C THR A 27 -38.13 56.24 6.33
N LEU A 28 -38.59 55.18 6.98
CA LEU A 28 -37.77 54.30 7.81
C LEU A 28 -37.18 53.22 6.91
N CYS A 29 -35.85 53.12 6.84
CA CYS A 29 -35.20 52.00 6.17
C CYS A 29 -35.20 50.80 7.12
N HIS A 30 -35.94 49.74 6.77
CA HIS A 30 -36.01 48.52 7.60
C HIS A 30 -34.73 47.68 7.58
N HIS A 31 -33.83 47.88 6.62
CA HIS A 31 -32.54 47.17 6.57
C HIS A 31 -31.58 47.66 7.67
N CYS A 32 -31.45 48.98 7.85
CA CYS A 32 -30.55 49.56 8.85
C CYS A 32 -31.29 50.17 10.07
N ASN A 33 -32.62 50.07 10.08
CA ASN A 33 -33.55 50.61 11.09
C ASN A 33 -33.36 52.11 11.38
N LYS A 34 -33.02 52.88 10.33
CA LYS A 34 -32.78 54.33 10.41
C LYS A 34 -33.79 55.13 9.58
N ASN A 35 -34.21 56.27 10.10
CA ASN A 35 -35.00 57.28 9.41
C ASN A 35 -34.12 57.97 8.36
N VAL A 36 -34.40 57.77 7.07
CA VAL A 36 -33.57 58.25 5.98
C VAL A 36 -34.34 59.19 5.05
N CYS A 37 -33.67 60.24 4.57
CA CYS A 37 -34.24 61.08 3.52
C CYS A 37 -34.25 60.34 2.18
N ARG A 38 -35.08 60.79 1.24
CA ARG A 38 -35.22 60.17 -0.09
C ARG A 38 -33.88 59.99 -0.82
N ARG A 39 -32.94 60.92 -0.68
CA ARG A 39 -31.61 60.82 -1.31
C ARG A 39 -30.79 59.68 -0.72
N HIS A 40 -30.67 59.62 0.60
CA HIS A 40 -29.90 58.56 1.26
C HIS A 40 -30.56 57.20 1.14
N PHE A 41 -31.89 57.13 0.99
CA PHE A 41 -32.57 55.89 0.66
C PHE A 41 -32.17 55.35 -0.73
N VAL A 42 -32.08 56.23 -1.73
CA VAL A 42 -31.62 55.85 -3.08
C VAL A 42 -30.15 55.46 -3.07
N GLU A 43 -29.27 56.26 -2.44
CA GLU A 43 -27.84 55.93 -2.33
C GLU A 43 -27.61 54.59 -1.61
N HIS A 44 -28.39 54.29 -0.57
CA HIS A 44 -28.34 53.01 0.14
C HIS A 44 -28.89 51.85 -0.70
N ALA A 45 -29.97 52.06 -1.47
CA ALA A 45 -30.46 51.05 -2.40
C ALA A 45 -29.45 50.77 -3.52
N ASP A 46 -28.77 51.79 -4.02
CA ASP A 46 -27.72 51.67 -5.04
C ASP A 46 -26.51 50.90 -4.48
N GLN A 47 -26.12 51.12 -3.22
CA GLN A 47 -25.06 50.34 -2.56
C GLN A 47 -25.40 48.85 -2.47
N LEU A 48 -26.65 48.51 -2.10
CA LEU A 48 -27.11 47.13 -2.06
C LEU A 48 -27.11 46.49 -3.46
N VAL A 49 -27.46 47.25 -4.50
CA VAL A 49 -27.37 46.78 -5.90
C VAL A 49 -25.92 46.60 -6.33
N GLN A 50 -25.01 47.45 -5.88
CA GLN A 50 -23.58 47.30 -6.14
C GLN A 50 -23.00 46.01 -5.54
N GLU A 51 -23.51 45.53 -4.41
CA GLU A 51 -23.11 44.24 -3.84
C GLU A 51 -23.60 43.02 -4.64
N LEU A 52 -24.63 43.17 -5.49
CA LEU A 52 -25.14 42.09 -6.34
C LEU A 52 -24.22 41.79 -7.53
N HIS A 53 -23.49 42.79 -8.04
CA HIS A 53 -22.61 42.60 -9.20
C HIS A 53 -21.46 41.59 -8.93
N PRO A 54 -20.67 41.72 -7.84
CA PRO A 54 -19.65 40.73 -7.50
C PRO A 54 -20.22 39.33 -7.22
N LEU A 55 -21.45 39.24 -6.71
CA LEU A 55 -22.12 37.96 -6.48
C LEU A 55 -22.49 37.29 -7.81
N ALA A 56 -23.01 38.04 -8.78
CA ALA A 56 -23.32 37.54 -10.11
C ALA A 56 -22.06 37.03 -10.82
N ASP A 57 -20.96 37.77 -10.75
CA ASP A 57 -19.67 37.36 -11.32
C ASP A 57 -19.16 36.06 -10.68
N ARG A 58 -19.23 35.95 -9.34
CA ARG A 58 -18.85 34.72 -8.63
C ARG A 58 -19.72 33.52 -9.00
N ILE A 59 -21.03 33.72 -9.19
CA ILE A 59 -21.96 32.66 -9.61
C ILE A 59 -21.62 32.18 -11.02
N ASN A 60 -21.32 33.10 -11.94
CA ASN A 60 -20.93 32.76 -13.31
C ASN A 60 -19.59 32.00 -13.33
N GLU A 61 -18.59 32.46 -12.57
CA GLU A 61 -17.30 31.76 -12.44
C GLU A 61 -17.47 30.35 -11.86
N LEU A 62 -18.38 30.18 -10.90
CA LEU A 62 -18.75 28.86 -10.36
C LEU A 62 -19.43 27.99 -11.42
N GLY A 63 -20.32 28.56 -12.23
CA GLY A 63 -21.00 27.87 -13.32
C GLY A 63 -20.03 27.36 -14.41
N GLU A 64 -19.03 28.16 -14.76
CA GLU A 64 -17.96 27.76 -15.68
C GLU A 64 -17.10 26.64 -15.09
N LYS A 65 -16.70 26.77 -13.82
CA LYS A 65 -15.98 25.71 -13.09
C LYS A 65 -16.79 24.41 -13.05
N ILE A 66 -18.09 24.48 -12.79
CA ILE A 66 -18.97 23.32 -12.77
C ILE A 66 -19.07 22.67 -14.15
N SER A 67 -19.20 23.49 -15.20
CA SER A 67 -19.29 23.02 -16.59
C SER A 67 -17.99 22.37 -17.08
N SER A 68 -16.85 22.76 -16.51
CA SER A 68 -15.53 22.17 -16.78
C SER A 68 -15.31 20.79 -16.14
N PHE A 69 -16.19 20.32 -15.24
CA PHE A 69 -16.17 18.93 -14.74
C PHE A 69 -16.68 17.95 -15.79
N GLY A 70 -16.00 17.87 -16.93
CA GLY A 70 -16.27 16.91 -17.97
C GLY A 70 -15.77 15.52 -17.58
N VAL A 71 -16.69 14.57 -17.39
CA VAL A 71 -16.40 13.13 -17.17
C VAL A 71 -15.39 12.58 -18.20
N LYS A 72 -15.37 13.13 -19.42
CA LYS A 72 -14.43 12.76 -20.50
C LYS A 72 -12.97 13.10 -20.16
N GLU A 73 -12.69 14.28 -19.62
CA GLU A 73 -11.32 14.70 -19.29
C GLU A 73 -10.78 13.94 -18.08
N CYS A 74 -11.63 13.69 -17.08
CA CYS A 74 -11.28 12.85 -15.94
C CYS A 74 -10.96 11.41 -16.40
N LYS A 75 -11.81 10.82 -17.26
CA LYS A 75 -11.57 9.50 -17.84
C LYS A 75 -10.27 9.44 -18.64
N GLN A 76 -9.97 10.45 -19.45
CA GLN A 76 -8.75 10.47 -20.26
C GLN A 76 -7.49 10.50 -19.38
N LYS A 77 -7.48 11.34 -18.34
CA LYS A 77 -6.35 11.39 -17.38
C LYS A 77 -6.11 10.05 -16.69
N LEU A 78 -7.17 9.30 -16.38
CA LEU A 78 -7.04 7.96 -15.81
C LEU A 78 -6.50 6.95 -16.83
N LEU A 79 -6.96 7.04 -18.07
CA LEU A 79 -6.48 6.18 -19.16
C LEU A 79 -4.99 6.42 -19.45
N ASP A 80 -4.55 7.68 -19.45
CA ASP A 80 -3.14 8.02 -19.68
C ASP A 80 -2.24 7.47 -18.56
N LYS A 81 -2.68 7.56 -17.30
CA LYS A 81 -1.98 6.96 -16.16
C LYS A 81 -1.88 5.44 -16.25
N LEU A 82 -2.95 4.79 -16.71
CA LEU A 82 -2.98 3.36 -16.93
C LEU A 82 -1.97 2.95 -18.02
N ILE A 83 -1.97 3.64 -19.15
CA ILE A 83 -1.02 3.37 -20.24
C ILE A 83 0.42 3.55 -19.76
N GLN A 84 0.71 4.63 -19.04
CA GLN A 84 2.04 4.86 -18.47
C GLN A 84 2.49 3.72 -17.56
N TRP A 85 1.62 3.29 -16.65
CA TRP A 85 1.91 2.19 -15.74
C TRP A 85 2.14 0.85 -16.47
N HIS A 86 1.35 0.58 -17.52
CA HIS A 86 1.53 -0.59 -18.37
C HIS A 86 2.93 -0.60 -19.00
N ASP A 87 3.35 0.53 -19.58
CA ASP A 87 4.63 0.64 -20.28
C ASP A 87 5.83 0.54 -19.31
N GLU A 88 5.72 1.16 -18.13
CA GLU A 88 6.73 1.05 -17.07
C GLU A 88 6.86 -0.39 -16.54
N THR A 89 5.75 -1.10 -16.39
CA THR A 89 5.74 -2.49 -15.92
C THR A 89 6.42 -3.41 -16.92
N ILE A 90 6.10 -3.29 -18.22
CA ILE A 90 6.75 -4.07 -19.28
C ILE A 90 8.25 -3.79 -19.30
N LYS A 91 8.64 -2.52 -19.18
CA LYS A 91 10.05 -2.13 -19.14
C LYS A 91 10.78 -2.81 -17.97
N ASN A 92 10.23 -2.73 -16.76
CA ASN A 92 10.85 -3.34 -15.57
C ASN A 92 11.00 -4.87 -15.70
N ILE A 93 10.01 -5.53 -16.31
CA ILE A 93 10.08 -6.98 -16.57
C ILE A 93 11.21 -7.30 -17.57
N ASN A 94 11.32 -6.52 -18.64
CA ASN A 94 12.37 -6.70 -19.63
C ASN A 94 13.77 -6.43 -19.05
N ASP A 95 13.92 -5.38 -18.25
CA ASP A 95 15.18 -5.04 -17.58
C ASP A 95 15.61 -6.17 -16.62
N LEU A 96 14.66 -6.74 -15.87
CA LEU A 96 14.91 -7.90 -15.01
C LEU A 96 15.32 -9.14 -15.81
N TYR A 97 14.66 -9.39 -16.95
CA TYR A 97 14.99 -10.51 -17.83
C TYR A 97 16.42 -10.39 -18.36
N GLU A 98 16.80 -9.24 -18.92
CA GLU A 98 18.15 -9.03 -19.46
C GLU A 98 19.22 -9.12 -18.36
N MET A 99 18.99 -8.55 -17.17
CA MET A 99 19.90 -8.71 -16.03
C MET A 99 20.12 -10.18 -15.64
N LYS A 100 19.05 -10.98 -15.62
CA LYS A 100 19.14 -12.41 -15.26
C LYS A 100 19.86 -13.20 -16.34
N LYS A 101 19.63 -12.88 -17.61
CA LYS A 101 20.31 -13.47 -18.76
C LYS A 101 21.80 -13.15 -18.77
N GLU A 102 22.19 -11.90 -18.57
CA GLU A 102 23.61 -11.51 -18.45
C GLU A 102 24.29 -12.25 -17.30
N LYS A 103 23.61 -12.38 -16.14
CA LYS A 103 24.16 -13.14 -15.01
C LYS A 103 24.34 -14.63 -15.33
N LEU A 104 23.45 -15.21 -16.13
CA LEU A 104 23.58 -16.58 -16.58
C LEU A 104 24.78 -16.72 -17.53
N ASP A 105 24.90 -15.83 -18.51
CA ASP A 105 25.99 -15.83 -19.48
C ASP A 105 27.36 -15.69 -18.78
N LEU A 106 27.46 -14.78 -17.79
CA LEU A 106 28.66 -14.62 -16.97
C LEU A 106 29.03 -15.91 -16.23
N LEU A 107 28.05 -16.58 -15.60
CA LEU A 107 28.30 -17.85 -14.90
C LEU A 107 28.83 -18.93 -15.86
N PHE A 108 28.33 -18.99 -17.10
CA PHE A 108 28.82 -19.96 -18.08
C PHE A 108 30.21 -19.59 -18.61
N GLU A 109 30.49 -18.31 -18.85
CA GLU A 109 31.82 -17.87 -19.29
C GLU A 109 32.89 -18.06 -18.19
N GLU A 110 32.59 -17.74 -16.93
CA GLU A 110 33.50 -17.97 -15.79
C GLU A 110 33.87 -19.44 -15.62
N ASN A 111 32.97 -20.36 -15.97
CA ASN A 111 33.19 -21.80 -15.83
C ASN A 111 33.64 -22.48 -17.14
N LYS A 112 33.75 -21.74 -18.25
CA LYS A 112 34.04 -22.28 -19.58
C LYS A 112 35.36 -23.05 -19.65
N GLU A 113 36.39 -22.56 -18.98
CA GLU A 113 37.69 -23.24 -18.93
C GLU A 113 37.60 -24.61 -18.24
N ILE A 114 36.80 -24.71 -17.18
CA ILE A 114 36.57 -25.96 -16.45
C ILE A 114 35.85 -26.97 -17.35
N PHE A 115 34.79 -26.53 -18.05
CA PHE A 115 34.08 -27.38 -19.01
C PHE A 115 35.00 -27.85 -20.13
N THR A 116 35.80 -26.94 -20.69
CA THR A 116 36.71 -27.23 -21.80
C THR A 116 37.84 -28.18 -21.39
N SER A 117 38.45 -27.94 -20.21
CA SER A 117 39.52 -28.79 -19.67
C SER A 117 39.01 -30.21 -19.42
N ARG A 118 37.80 -30.36 -18.86
CA ARG A 118 37.20 -31.65 -18.56
C ARG A 118 36.84 -32.43 -19.84
N ALA A 119 36.21 -31.77 -20.82
CA ALA A 119 35.93 -32.36 -22.13
C ALA A 119 37.21 -32.79 -22.84
N ASN A 120 38.26 -31.97 -22.81
CA ASN A 120 39.57 -32.31 -23.38
C ASN A 120 40.21 -33.51 -22.67
N GLY A 121 40.01 -33.65 -21.35
CA GLY A 121 40.45 -34.82 -20.58
C GLY A 121 39.80 -36.12 -21.08
N HIS A 122 38.47 -36.11 -21.25
CA HIS A 122 37.73 -37.26 -21.80
C HIS A 122 38.13 -37.56 -23.25
N LEU A 123 38.25 -36.54 -24.10
CA LEU A 123 38.69 -36.69 -25.50
C LEU A 123 40.07 -37.35 -25.61
N LYS A 124 41.03 -36.98 -24.75
CA LYS A 124 42.34 -37.64 -24.72
C LYS A 124 42.24 -39.15 -24.46
N ILE A 125 41.38 -39.56 -23.52
CA ILE A 125 41.17 -40.98 -23.21
C ILE A 125 40.54 -41.69 -24.41
N VAL A 126 39.56 -41.07 -25.06
CA VAL A 126 38.94 -41.60 -26.29
C VAL A 126 39.99 -41.79 -27.39
N ASP A 127 40.86 -40.80 -27.62
CA ASP A 127 41.91 -40.88 -28.63
C ASP A 127 42.91 -42.00 -28.32
N THR A 128 43.30 -42.17 -27.05
CA THR A 128 44.14 -43.30 -26.62
C THR A 128 43.47 -44.64 -26.90
N LEU A 129 42.20 -44.82 -26.50
CA LEU A 129 41.45 -46.06 -26.73
C LEU A 129 41.29 -46.36 -28.23
N LYS A 130 41.02 -45.32 -29.03
CA LYS A 130 40.87 -45.43 -30.48
C LYS A 130 42.18 -45.85 -31.15
N ASN A 131 43.30 -45.28 -30.73
CA ASN A 131 44.62 -45.65 -31.23
C ASN A 131 44.98 -47.10 -30.84
N GLU A 132 44.83 -47.48 -29.56
CA GLU A 132 45.04 -48.87 -29.09
C GLU A 132 44.20 -49.86 -29.91
N THR A 133 42.90 -49.58 -30.07
CA THR A 133 41.97 -50.44 -30.83
C THR A 133 42.36 -50.53 -32.32
N THR A 134 42.75 -49.41 -32.93
CA THR A 134 43.15 -49.37 -34.34
C THR A 134 44.44 -50.16 -34.58
N THR A 135 45.40 -50.11 -33.65
CA THR A 135 46.65 -50.89 -33.73
C THR A 135 46.35 -52.39 -33.68
N PHE A 136 45.56 -52.84 -32.70
CA PHE A 136 45.19 -54.26 -32.61
C PHE A 136 44.42 -54.76 -33.85
N ILE A 137 43.54 -53.94 -34.44
CA ILE A 137 42.84 -54.29 -35.69
C ILE A 137 43.81 -54.40 -36.87
N LYS A 138 44.84 -53.55 -36.95
CA LYS A 138 45.84 -53.59 -38.03
C LYS A 138 46.78 -54.78 -37.91
N GLU A 139 47.13 -55.16 -36.69
CA GLU A 139 48.03 -56.28 -36.40
C GLU A 139 47.31 -57.64 -36.50
N ASP A 140 45.96 -57.64 -36.48
CA ASP A 140 45.10 -58.83 -36.43
C ASP A 140 45.46 -59.79 -35.28
N ASP A 141 46.02 -59.23 -34.20
CA ASP A 141 46.48 -59.95 -33.02
C ASP A 141 46.11 -59.18 -31.76
N VAL A 142 45.38 -59.85 -30.86
CA VAL A 142 44.99 -59.29 -29.56
C VAL A 142 44.76 -60.43 -28.57
N THR A 143 45.35 -60.32 -27.39
CA THR A 143 45.13 -61.30 -26.33
C THR A 143 43.81 -61.05 -25.59
N SER A 144 43.25 -62.09 -24.99
CA SER A 144 42.05 -61.99 -24.14
C SER A 144 42.23 -60.97 -22.99
N GLU A 145 43.44 -60.88 -22.44
CA GLU A 145 43.75 -59.95 -21.34
C GLU A 145 43.78 -58.49 -21.84
N GLN A 146 44.40 -58.22 -22.99
CA GLN A 146 44.39 -56.88 -23.60
C GLN A 146 42.97 -56.42 -23.95
N LEU A 147 42.15 -57.30 -24.51
CA LEU A 147 40.75 -57.01 -24.84
C LEU A 147 39.91 -56.72 -23.58
N LYS A 148 40.17 -57.44 -22.48
CA LYS A 148 39.52 -57.22 -21.19
C LYS A 148 39.89 -55.85 -20.61
N ILE A 149 41.17 -55.47 -20.65
CA ILE A 149 41.65 -54.15 -20.20
C ILE A 149 41.00 -53.03 -21.02
N LEU A 150 40.96 -53.16 -22.35
CA LEU A 150 40.33 -52.18 -23.25
C LEU A 150 38.84 -51.97 -22.93
N LYS A 151 38.09 -53.07 -22.74
CA LYS A 151 36.68 -53.02 -22.35
C LYS A 151 36.49 -52.36 -20.99
N GLN A 152 37.38 -52.63 -20.04
CA GLN A 152 37.32 -52.03 -18.71
C GLN A 152 37.56 -50.52 -18.77
N LYS A 153 38.62 -50.07 -19.46
CA LYS A 153 38.89 -48.63 -19.65
C LYS A 153 37.72 -47.90 -20.34
N LEU A 154 37.10 -48.53 -21.34
CA LEU A 154 35.92 -47.98 -22.02
C LEU A 154 34.74 -47.85 -21.05
N HIS A 155 34.49 -48.89 -20.25
CA HIS A 155 33.39 -48.86 -19.29
C HIS A 155 33.60 -47.80 -18.19
N GLU A 156 34.83 -47.64 -17.70
CA GLU A 156 35.21 -46.59 -16.75
C GLU A 156 34.97 -45.18 -17.32
N LEU A 157 35.32 -44.95 -18.59
CA LEU A 157 35.05 -43.69 -19.28
C LEU A 157 33.55 -43.45 -19.46
N GLU A 158 32.78 -44.45 -19.89
CA GLU A 158 31.32 -44.34 -20.03
C GLU A 158 30.64 -44.00 -18.69
N ASP A 159 31.12 -44.60 -17.61
CA ASP A 159 30.66 -44.33 -16.26
C ASP A 159 31.02 -42.91 -15.81
N ASP A 160 32.23 -42.44 -16.08
CA ASP A 160 32.68 -41.10 -15.73
C ASP A 160 31.93 -40.02 -16.52
N VAL A 161 31.65 -40.25 -17.81
CA VAL A 161 30.81 -39.38 -18.64
C VAL A 161 29.38 -39.32 -18.10
N LYS A 162 28.79 -40.46 -17.69
CA LYS A 162 27.43 -40.50 -17.10
C LYS A 162 27.36 -39.85 -15.73
N LYS A 163 28.42 -39.97 -14.91
CA LYS A 163 28.51 -39.37 -13.57
C LYS A 163 28.88 -37.89 -13.63
N THR A 164 29.43 -37.41 -14.74
CA THR A 164 29.71 -35.99 -14.95
C THR A 164 28.37 -35.25 -14.99
N PRO A 165 28.04 -34.43 -13.98
CA PRO A 165 26.71 -33.83 -13.91
C PRO A 165 26.56 -32.83 -15.06
N THR A 166 25.48 -32.95 -15.82
CA THR A 166 24.97 -31.84 -16.65
C THR A 166 24.59 -30.61 -15.80
N ASN A 167 24.61 -30.74 -14.47
CA ASN A 167 24.17 -29.77 -13.47
C ASN A 167 25.35 -29.10 -12.72
N LEU A 168 26.53 -28.96 -13.34
CA LEU A 168 27.67 -28.25 -12.74
C LEU A 168 27.32 -26.82 -12.34
N ILE A 169 26.36 -26.20 -13.03
CA ILE A 169 25.80 -24.89 -12.69
C ILE A 169 24.34 -25.10 -12.29
N ARG A 170 24.03 -24.86 -11.02
CA ARG A 170 22.65 -24.87 -10.51
C ARG A 170 22.10 -23.45 -10.57
N CYS A 171 21.28 -23.16 -11.58
CA CYS A 171 20.60 -21.87 -11.69
C CYS A 171 19.14 -22.03 -11.23
N ASP A 172 18.80 -21.45 -10.08
CA ASP A 172 17.43 -21.46 -9.56
C ASP A 172 16.63 -20.33 -10.23
N ILE A 173 15.92 -20.67 -11.31
CA ILE A 173 15.04 -19.73 -12.02
C ILE A 173 13.68 -19.80 -11.35
N LYS A 174 13.48 -18.93 -10.36
CA LYS A 174 12.15 -18.75 -9.75
C LYS A 174 11.17 -18.19 -10.79
N PRO A 175 9.95 -18.73 -10.91
CA PRO A 175 8.95 -18.21 -11.82
C PRO A 175 8.57 -16.77 -11.43
N LEU A 176 8.42 -15.90 -12.43
CA LEU A 176 7.79 -14.60 -12.24
C LEU A 176 6.30 -14.82 -12.02
N LEU A 177 5.88 -14.81 -10.76
CA LEU A 177 4.47 -14.92 -10.38
C LEU A 177 3.83 -13.53 -10.45
N ILE A 178 3.25 -13.21 -11.61
CA ILE A 178 2.40 -12.05 -11.76
C ILE A 178 1.01 -12.42 -11.23
N ASN A 179 0.74 -12.13 -9.96
CA ASN A 179 -0.61 -12.26 -9.41
C ASN A 179 -1.45 -11.04 -9.86
N TYR A 180 -2.77 -11.20 -10.01
CA TYR A 180 -3.69 -10.08 -10.21
C TYR A 180 -3.59 -9.03 -9.08
N ALA A 181 -3.03 -9.39 -7.92
CA ALA A 181 -2.67 -8.49 -6.83
C ALA A 181 -1.38 -7.66 -7.06
N SER A 182 -0.55 -8.01 -8.04
CA SER A 182 0.71 -7.34 -8.39
C SER A 182 0.60 -6.48 -9.65
N VAL A 183 -0.49 -6.64 -10.39
CA VAL A 183 -0.83 -5.89 -11.61
C VAL A 183 -2.18 -5.21 -11.36
N LEU A 184 -2.24 -4.37 -10.33
CA LEU A 184 -3.36 -3.46 -10.13
C LEU A 184 -3.14 -2.23 -11.00
N ILE A 185 -3.93 -2.18 -12.06
CA ILE A 185 -4.34 -0.92 -12.64
C ILE A 185 -5.00 -0.14 -11.52
N TYR A 186 -4.35 0.91 -11.02
CA TYR A 186 -4.99 1.87 -10.13
C TYR A 186 -6.23 2.42 -10.85
N SER A 187 -7.42 1.93 -10.49
CA SER A 187 -8.50 2.90 -10.34
C SER A 187 -8.11 3.68 -9.11
N THR A 188 -7.69 4.93 -9.29
CA THR A 188 -7.81 5.92 -8.22
C THR A 188 -9.30 6.10 -7.97
N THR A 189 -9.92 5.13 -7.30
CA THR A 189 -11.04 5.41 -6.42
C THR A 189 -10.40 6.03 -5.21
N ASP A 190 -10.49 7.36 -5.12
CA ASP A 190 -10.52 8.01 -3.82
C ASP A 190 -11.42 7.17 -2.89
N ASN A 191 -10.86 6.81 -1.72
CA ASN A 191 -11.52 6.16 -0.58
C ASN A 191 -11.51 4.62 -0.51
N ASP A 192 -10.33 4.01 -0.44
CA ASP A 192 -10.17 2.73 0.27
C ASP A 192 -9.45 2.97 1.60
N MET A 193 -10.13 2.60 2.71
CA MET A 193 -9.91 2.97 4.12
C MET A 193 -9.99 4.47 4.44
N TYR A 194 -11.17 4.95 4.85
CA TYR A 194 -11.36 6.34 5.31
C TYR A 194 -10.36 6.72 6.42
N GLY A 195 -9.38 7.57 6.10
CA GLY A 195 -8.52 8.31 7.07
C GLY A 195 -7.13 7.73 7.38
N GLY A 196 -6.86 6.46 7.04
CA GLY A 196 -5.58 5.82 7.26
C GLY A 196 -4.51 6.28 6.26
N THR A 197 -3.31 6.67 6.72
CA THR A 197 -2.23 7.14 5.83
C THR A 197 -1.08 6.14 5.65
N LEU A 198 -1.17 4.96 6.27
CA LEU A 198 -0.07 3.98 6.31
C LEU A 198 -0.10 2.95 5.18
N LEU A 199 -1.27 2.69 4.61
CA LEU A 199 -1.48 1.62 3.63
C LEU A 199 -1.68 2.18 2.23
N CYS A 200 -1.03 1.57 1.23
CA CYS A 200 -1.45 1.69 -0.16
C CYS A 200 -2.59 0.69 -0.44
N THR A 201 -3.23 0.82 -1.61
CA THR A 201 -4.29 -0.08 -2.06
C THR A 201 -3.85 -1.56 -2.04
N ASP A 202 -2.63 -1.88 -2.47
CA ASP A 202 -2.13 -3.26 -2.49
C ASP A 202 -2.07 -3.88 -1.09
N HIS A 203 -1.62 -3.11 -0.10
CA HIS A 203 -1.63 -3.57 1.29
C HIS A 203 -3.04 -3.85 1.79
N GLN A 204 -4.03 -3.02 1.43
CA GLN A 204 -5.42 -3.22 1.86
C GLN A 204 -6.00 -4.50 1.24
N LEU A 205 -5.69 -4.78 -0.03
CA LEU A 205 -6.13 -6.00 -0.70
C LEU A 205 -5.51 -7.25 -0.09
N ILE A 206 -4.23 -7.21 0.26
CA ILE A 206 -3.55 -8.31 0.96
C ILE A 206 -4.17 -8.54 2.34
N LEU A 207 -4.47 -7.48 3.09
CA LEU A 207 -5.12 -7.62 4.40
C LEU A 207 -6.55 -8.17 4.29
N ASN A 208 -7.28 -7.81 3.24
CA ASN A 208 -8.60 -8.37 2.92
C ASN A 208 -8.52 -9.86 2.57
N ASP A 209 -7.51 -10.27 1.82
CA ASP A 209 -7.22 -11.68 1.54
C ASP A 209 -6.87 -12.44 2.84
N PHE A 210 -6.02 -11.87 3.69
CA PHE A 210 -5.69 -12.45 4.99
C PHE A 210 -6.90 -12.57 5.91
N TYR A 211 -7.82 -11.62 5.86
CA TYR A 211 -9.09 -11.68 6.58
C TYR A 211 -10.03 -12.75 6.00
N GLY A 212 -9.92 -13.07 4.71
CA GLY A 212 -10.76 -14.06 4.03
C GLY A 212 -11.96 -13.47 3.29
N ASN A 213 -11.98 -12.15 3.07
CA ASN A 213 -13.01 -11.46 2.29
C ASN A 213 -12.41 -10.33 1.46
N ALA A 214 -12.26 -10.55 0.15
CA ALA A 214 -11.60 -9.63 -0.78
C ALA A 214 -12.26 -8.24 -0.87
N ILE A 215 -13.57 -8.14 -0.65
CA ILE A 215 -14.32 -6.87 -0.72
C ILE A 215 -14.56 -6.24 0.65
N GLN A 216 -13.82 -6.68 1.68
CA GLN A 216 -13.95 -6.15 3.03
C GLN A 216 -13.61 -4.65 3.07
N LYS A 217 -14.44 -3.89 3.77
CA LYS A 217 -14.21 -2.48 4.05
C LYS A 217 -13.89 -2.30 5.51
N TRP A 218 -12.98 -1.39 5.79
CA TRP A 218 -12.53 -1.08 7.14
C TRP A 218 -12.66 0.42 7.38
N GLU A 219 -13.02 0.75 8.61
CA GLU A 219 -13.12 2.12 9.09
C GLU A 219 -11.95 2.42 10.03
N LEU A 220 -11.32 3.58 9.89
CA LEU A 220 -10.30 4.03 10.83
C LEU A 220 -10.98 4.47 12.13
N ILE A 221 -10.78 3.68 13.19
CA ILE A 221 -11.29 4.00 14.53
C ILE A 221 -10.24 4.65 15.44
N TYR A 222 -8.95 4.44 15.16
CA TYR A 222 -7.84 4.96 15.96
C TYR A 222 -6.60 5.20 15.10
N LYS A 223 -5.95 6.35 15.28
CA LYS A 223 -4.66 6.69 14.68
C LYS A 223 -3.81 7.45 15.69
N ALA A 224 -2.71 6.85 16.12
CA ALA A 224 -1.85 7.41 17.16
C ALA A 224 -1.36 8.85 16.90
N THR A 225 -1.14 9.23 15.62
CA THR A 225 -0.73 10.60 15.25
C THR A 225 -1.85 11.63 15.30
N ILE A 226 -3.11 11.21 15.41
CA ILE A 226 -4.28 12.08 15.56
C ILE A 226 -4.81 11.99 17.00
N ASP A 227 -4.99 10.77 17.51
CA ASP A 227 -5.68 10.50 18.78
C ASP A 227 -4.74 10.45 19.99
N GLY A 228 -3.43 10.32 19.76
CA GLY A 228 -2.40 10.19 20.80
C GLY A 228 -1.81 8.79 20.91
N PHE A 229 -0.56 8.73 21.41
CA PHE A 229 0.23 7.48 21.52
C PHE A 229 0.07 6.77 22.87
N HIS A 230 -0.73 7.29 23.80
CA HIS A 230 -0.91 6.66 25.11
C HIS A 230 -1.93 5.52 25.06
N SER A 231 -1.83 4.58 25.99
CA SER A 231 -2.77 3.46 26.09
C SER A 231 -4.21 3.93 26.30
N GLU A 232 -4.42 5.02 27.04
CA GLU A 232 -5.73 5.61 27.27
C GLU A 232 -6.38 6.11 25.97
N ASP A 233 -5.58 6.61 25.03
CA ASP A 233 -6.05 7.08 23.73
C ASP A 233 -6.54 5.91 22.86
N PHE A 234 -5.77 4.82 22.84
CA PHE A 234 -6.17 3.60 22.15
C PHE A 234 -7.47 3.03 22.71
N HIS A 235 -7.56 2.86 24.03
CA HIS A 235 -8.75 2.30 24.69
C HIS A 235 -9.99 3.18 24.51
N ARG A 236 -9.84 4.50 24.59
CA ARG A 236 -10.93 5.45 24.33
C ARG A 236 -11.54 5.25 22.93
N CYS A 237 -10.72 4.90 21.95
CA CYS A 237 -11.14 4.78 20.55
C CYS A 237 -11.54 3.36 20.14
N SER A 238 -10.89 2.33 20.71
CA SER A 238 -10.90 0.96 20.16
C SER A 238 -11.65 -0.08 21.01
N ASP A 239 -11.91 0.21 22.30
CA ASP A 239 -12.66 -0.70 23.16
C ASP A 239 -14.10 -0.87 22.64
N ASP A 240 -14.61 -2.11 22.70
CA ASP A 240 -15.95 -2.49 22.22
C ASP A 240 -16.21 -2.26 20.70
N ARG A 241 -15.16 -2.04 19.89
CA ARG A 241 -15.26 -1.80 18.43
C ARG A 241 -14.89 -2.99 17.54
N GLY A 242 -14.64 -4.17 18.09
CA GLY A 242 -14.17 -5.34 17.34
C GLY A 242 -15.18 -5.84 16.30
N PRO A 243 -14.71 -6.55 15.26
CA PRO A 243 -13.33 -6.99 14.99
C PRO A 243 -12.39 -5.86 14.52
N THR A 244 -11.09 -5.96 14.80
CA THR A 244 -10.13 -4.89 14.46
C THR A 244 -8.87 -5.40 13.75
N MET A 245 -8.35 -4.58 12.82
CA MET A 245 -7.07 -4.75 12.16
C MET A 245 -6.10 -3.65 12.63
N THR A 246 -5.07 -4.03 13.39
CA THR A 246 -4.04 -3.11 13.87
C THR A 246 -2.90 -3.05 12.88
N ILE A 247 -2.50 -1.83 12.48
CA ILE A 247 -1.37 -1.59 11.55
C ILE A 247 -0.33 -0.71 12.25
N ILE A 248 0.91 -1.18 12.25
CA ILE A 248 2.06 -0.53 12.88
C ILE A 248 3.09 -0.22 11.79
N GLN A 249 3.60 1.02 11.80
CA GLN A 249 4.76 1.42 11.01
C GLN A 249 5.97 1.59 11.93
N SER A 250 7.07 0.90 11.63
CA SER A 250 8.32 1.12 12.36
C SER A 250 8.90 2.51 12.05
N LYS A 251 9.45 3.15 13.08
CA LYS A 251 10.16 4.43 12.93
C LYS A 251 11.39 4.30 12.04
N ASN A 252 12.11 3.18 12.14
CA ASN A 252 13.32 2.89 11.39
C ASN A 252 13.01 1.80 10.36
N GLY A 253 13.21 2.09 9.07
CA GLY A 253 12.99 1.15 7.97
C GLY A 253 11.56 1.13 7.40
N ASN A 254 10.65 1.93 7.96
CA ASN A 254 9.25 2.04 7.53
C ASN A 254 8.51 0.69 7.47
N TYR A 255 8.94 -0.34 8.20
CA TYR A 255 8.33 -1.67 8.15
C TYR A 255 6.86 -1.62 8.55
N LEU A 256 6.03 -2.38 7.84
CA LEU A 256 4.59 -2.43 8.04
C LEU A 256 4.22 -3.83 8.51
N PHE A 257 3.64 -3.91 9.69
CA PHE A 257 3.25 -5.17 10.33
C PHE A 257 2.11 -4.89 11.30
N GLY A 258 1.55 -5.95 11.87
CA GLY A 258 0.44 -5.77 12.80
C GLY A 258 -0.25 -7.07 13.15
N GLY A 259 -1.50 -6.93 13.61
CA GLY A 259 -2.31 -8.05 14.04
C GLY A 259 -3.79 -7.80 13.85
N TYR A 260 -4.53 -8.89 13.68
CA TYR A 260 -5.98 -8.92 13.62
C TYR A 260 -6.51 -9.64 14.85
N THR A 261 -7.62 -9.13 15.38
CA THR A 261 -8.44 -9.79 16.39
C THR A 261 -9.91 -9.71 15.98
N GLU A 262 -10.61 -10.83 16.09
CA GLU A 262 -12.06 -10.89 15.88
C GLU A 262 -12.83 -10.36 17.09
N ILE A 263 -12.25 -10.49 18.29
CA ILE A 263 -12.87 -10.04 19.54
C ILE A 263 -12.64 -8.55 19.78
N SER A 264 -13.60 -7.90 20.44
CA SER A 264 -13.49 -6.51 20.89
C SER A 264 -12.47 -6.33 22.01
N TRP A 265 -11.67 -5.27 21.92
CA TRP A 265 -10.78 -4.83 22.99
C TRP A 265 -11.55 -4.43 24.25
N THR A 266 -10.90 -4.63 25.39
CA THR A 266 -11.36 -4.23 26.73
C THR A 266 -10.14 -3.87 27.56
N CYS A 267 -10.36 -3.38 28.79
CA CYS A 267 -9.30 -2.97 29.71
C CYS A 267 -9.31 -3.76 31.05
N ASP A 268 -9.71 -5.04 31.01
CA ASP A 268 -9.91 -5.88 32.22
C ASP A 268 -8.61 -6.52 32.78
N ASN A 269 -7.46 -6.23 32.17
CA ASN A 269 -6.14 -6.76 32.53
C ASN A 269 -6.03 -8.29 32.44
N THR A 270 -6.71 -8.88 31.45
CA THR A 270 -6.67 -10.33 31.20
C THR A 270 -6.15 -10.66 29.80
N TYR A 271 -5.86 -11.95 29.60
CA TYR A 271 -5.68 -12.49 28.26
C TYR A 271 -6.98 -13.10 27.77
N LYS A 272 -7.22 -13.01 26.47
CA LYS A 272 -8.39 -13.55 25.81
C LYS A 272 -8.01 -14.53 24.71
N LYS A 273 -8.88 -15.52 24.58
CA LYS A 273 -8.87 -16.49 23.50
C LYS A 273 -9.51 -15.85 22.28
N ASP A 274 -8.79 -15.90 21.17
CA ASP A 274 -9.32 -15.61 19.86
C ASP A 274 -8.70 -16.60 18.86
N PRO A 275 -9.39 -17.68 18.48
CA PRO A 275 -8.87 -18.66 17.54
C PRO A 275 -8.60 -18.10 16.14
N ASN A 276 -9.20 -16.96 15.80
CA ASN A 276 -9.11 -16.32 14.50
C ASN A 276 -8.12 -15.15 14.50
N ALA A 277 -7.53 -14.82 15.66
CA ALA A 277 -6.45 -13.85 15.73
C ALA A 277 -5.23 -14.31 14.93
N PHE A 278 -4.58 -13.36 14.29
CA PHE A 278 -3.34 -13.59 13.55
C PHE A 278 -2.45 -12.34 13.58
N LEU A 279 -1.15 -12.58 13.45
CA LEU A 279 -0.18 -11.52 13.15
C LEU A 279 0.10 -11.48 11.66
N PHE A 280 0.60 -10.36 11.17
CA PHE A 280 1.06 -10.27 9.78
C PHE A 280 2.23 -9.32 9.64
N THR A 281 2.96 -9.50 8.53
CA THR A 281 3.89 -8.50 8.00
C THR A 281 3.53 -8.18 6.55
N LEU A 282 3.67 -6.92 6.17
CA LEU A 282 3.50 -6.41 4.81
C LEU A 282 4.84 -5.92 4.23
N ARG A 283 5.65 -5.25 5.05
CA ARG A 283 7.02 -4.83 4.72
C ARG A 283 7.93 -5.10 5.92
N ASN A 284 9.07 -5.75 5.71
CA ASN A 284 10.01 -6.18 6.75
C ASN A 284 11.47 -6.08 6.29
N PRO A 285 12.46 -6.07 7.21
CA PRO A 285 13.89 -5.95 6.89
C PRO A 285 14.50 -7.14 6.14
N HIS A 286 13.77 -8.24 6.00
CA HIS A 286 14.28 -9.49 5.45
C HIS A 286 13.72 -9.79 4.06
N ASP A 287 13.07 -8.79 3.43
CA ASP A 287 12.43 -8.90 2.12
C ASP A 287 11.49 -10.12 1.99
N VAL A 288 10.92 -10.55 3.13
CA VAL A 288 9.92 -11.61 3.16
C VAL A 288 8.64 -11.05 2.54
N GLN A 289 8.00 -11.83 1.67
CA GLN A 289 6.71 -11.46 1.09
C GLN A 289 5.68 -11.22 2.20
N PRO A 290 4.62 -10.42 1.94
CA PRO A 290 3.53 -10.25 2.87
C PRO A 290 3.04 -11.60 3.39
N THR A 291 3.07 -11.78 4.71
CA THR A 291 2.87 -13.09 5.34
C THR A 291 1.92 -12.98 6.53
N LYS A 292 0.97 -13.92 6.59
CA LYS A 292 0.03 -14.14 7.70
C LYS A 292 0.58 -15.21 8.64
N PHE A 293 0.58 -14.91 9.94
CA PHE A 293 1.00 -15.81 11.01
C PHE A 293 -0.20 -16.16 11.89
N THR A 294 -0.74 -17.35 11.71
CA THR A 294 -1.85 -17.87 12.52
C THR A 294 -1.35 -18.44 13.84
N LEU A 295 -2.24 -18.54 14.82
CA LEU A 295 -1.94 -19.16 16.12
C LEU A 295 -1.44 -20.60 15.98
N LYS A 296 -0.35 -20.93 16.67
CA LYS A 296 0.18 -22.31 16.75
C LYS A 296 -0.65 -23.22 17.66
N SER A 297 -1.34 -22.66 18.65
CA SER A 297 -2.25 -23.37 19.55
C SER A 297 -3.39 -22.46 19.98
N LYS A 298 -4.61 -23.01 20.13
CA LYS A 298 -5.82 -22.29 20.57
C LYS A 298 -5.82 -22.03 22.09
N THR A 299 -4.76 -21.39 22.58
CA THR A 299 -4.60 -21.03 24.00
C THR A 299 -5.39 -19.78 24.33
N ASP A 300 -5.65 -19.55 25.62
CA ASP A 300 -6.33 -18.35 26.11
C ASP A 300 -5.43 -17.10 26.10
N LEU A 301 -4.28 -17.16 25.43
CA LEU A 301 -3.22 -16.13 25.40
C LEU A 301 -3.07 -15.51 24.01
N ALA A 302 -4.15 -15.42 23.23
CA ALA A 302 -4.10 -14.90 21.86
C ALA A 302 -3.98 -13.38 21.84
N VAL A 303 -4.69 -12.69 22.73
CA VAL A 303 -4.80 -11.23 22.78
C VAL A 303 -4.78 -10.77 24.25
N GLY A 304 -4.04 -9.70 24.57
CA GLY A 304 -3.98 -9.15 25.93
C GLY A 304 -4.74 -7.83 26.05
N HIS A 305 -5.53 -7.71 27.10
CA HIS A 305 -6.49 -6.61 27.34
C HIS A 305 -6.05 -5.78 28.56
N ALA A 306 -4.76 -5.43 28.60
CA ALA A 306 -4.18 -4.65 29.70
C ALA A 306 -4.44 -3.15 29.51
N LYS A 307 -4.97 -2.52 30.56
CA LYS A 307 -5.39 -1.11 30.56
C LYS A 307 -4.24 -0.13 30.27
N THR A 308 -3.01 -0.55 30.57
CA THR A 308 -1.80 0.27 30.45
C THR A 308 -1.03 0.02 29.15
N THR A 309 -1.62 -0.69 28.19
CA THR A 309 -0.99 -1.01 26.91
C THR A 309 -1.94 -0.72 25.75
N GLY A 310 -1.39 -0.45 24.57
CA GLY A 310 -2.18 -0.47 23.34
C GLY A 310 -2.50 -1.90 22.89
N PRO A 311 -2.68 -2.13 21.58
CA PRO A 311 -3.03 -3.45 21.06
C PRO A 311 -1.90 -4.46 21.37
N TYR A 312 -2.27 -5.58 21.99
CA TYR A 312 -1.33 -6.58 22.46
C TYR A 312 -1.72 -7.98 21.98
N PHE A 313 -0.83 -8.63 21.23
CA PHE A 313 -1.06 -9.92 20.59
C PHE A 313 -0.06 -10.96 21.10
N GLY A 314 -0.57 -12.11 21.55
CA GLY A 314 0.20 -13.23 22.09
C GLY A 314 0.60 -13.04 23.56
N GLY A 315 0.75 -14.14 24.30
CA GLY A 315 1.26 -14.14 25.68
C GLY A 315 2.42 -15.12 25.86
N VAL A 316 3.31 -14.83 26.81
CA VAL A 316 4.45 -15.69 27.13
C VAL A 316 4.00 -16.79 28.09
N ILE A 317 4.14 -18.05 27.68
CA ILE A 317 4.06 -19.22 28.58
C ILE A 317 5.45 -19.37 29.21
N LYS A 318 5.54 -19.21 30.54
CA LYS A 318 6.81 -19.16 31.29
C LYS A 318 7.66 -20.44 31.25
N ASP A 319 7.14 -21.54 30.70
CA ASP A 319 7.79 -22.87 30.78
C ASP A 319 8.18 -23.47 29.42
N LYS A 320 8.45 -22.64 28.39
CA LYS A 320 9.06 -23.12 27.14
C LYS A 320 10.34 -22.36 26.83
N GLU A 321 11.41 -23.13 26.64
CA GLU A 321 12.73 -22.66 26.26
C GLU A 321 12.66 -21.62 25.14
N HIS A 322 13.42 -20.55 25.35
CA HIS A 322 13.37 -19.32 24.59
C HIS A 322 13.80 -19.52 23.13
N PHE A 323 13.01 -18.98 22.19
CA PHE A 323 13.56 -18.41 20.97
C PHE A 323 13.73 -16.91 21.23
N THR A 324 14.98 -16.48 21.40
CA THR A 324 15.37 -15.11 21.77
C THR A 324 15.21 -14.06 20.66
N ASP A 325 14.57 -14.37 19.54
CA ASP A 325 14.79 -13.60 18.30
C ASP A 325 13.60 -12.79 17.79
N ILE A 326 12.65 -12.42 18.66
CA ILE A 326 11.72 -11.32 18.33
C ILE A 326 11.65 -10.37 19.52
N ARG A 327 12.57 -9.40 19.52
CA ARG A 327 12.38 -8.13 20.22
C ARG A 327 11.67 -7.19 19.25
N ILE A 328 10.49 -6.69 19.65
CA ILE A 328 9.86 -5.53 19.00
C ILE A 328 10.63 -4.28 19.39
#